data_AF-A0A940AWU7-F1
#
_entry.id   AF-A0A940AWU7-F1
#
_cell.length_a   1.000
_cell.length_b   1.000
_cell.length_c   1.000
_cell.angle_alpha   90.00
_cell.angle_beta   90.00
_cell.angle_gamma   90.00
#
_symmetry.space_group_name_H-M   'P 1'
#
loop_
_entity.id
_entity.type
_entity.pdbx_description
1 polymer ?
#
loop_
_entity_poly.entity_id
_entity_poly.type
_entity_poly.pdbx_seq_one_letter_code
_entity_poly.pdbx_strand_id
1 'polypeptide(L)'
;MKYLGLIELTTGRVTISDPCYEPGIWCAKSISVMPGSYLCFAEERNGRIESIQIRHAGHTEIEPATSIGAVAVDSGQCGFFDEAFYNKNQGGEFDNLNSFYGKACHITLSDEQAGIIDGKGFVSSSGWGDGMYQVFVGECNFLEHEDQITSVMLVFL
;
A
#
# COMPACT_ATOMS: atom_id res chain seq x y z
N MET A 1 12.73 -8.63 3.49
CA MET A 1 11.37 -8.21 3.91
C MET A 1 10.68 -9.26 4.77
N LYS A 2 9.88 -8.83 5.76
CA LYS A 2 9.02 -9.66 6.63
C LYS A 2 7.62 -9.77 6.00
N TYR A 3 7.06 -10.98 5.94
CA TYR A 3 5.66 -11.20 5.54
C TYR A 3 4.70 -10.81 6.66
N LEU A 4 3.63 -10.07 6.34
CA LEU A 4 2.66 -9.55 7.31
C LEU A 4 1.21 -9.97 7.04
N GLY A 5 0.96 -10.75 5.99
CA GLY A 5 -0.34 -11.32 5.68
C GLY A 5 -0.79 -11.07 4.24
N LEU A 6 -2.09 -11.07 4.01
CA LEU A 6 -2.68 -11.01 2.67
C LEU A 6 -3.81 -9.98 2.61
N ILE A 7 -3.90 -9.29 1.48
CA ILE A 7 -5.04 -8.42 1.12
C ILE A 7 -5.68 -8.89 -0.18
N GLU A 8 -6.96 -8.58 -0.36
CA GLU A 8 -7.74 -8.93 -1.55
C GLU A 8 -8.05 -7.67 -2.38
N LEU A 9 -7.41 -7.55 -3.55
CA LEU A 9 -7.65 -6.47 -4.50
C LEU A 9 -8.68 -6.92 -5.54
N THR A 10 -9.94 -6.63 -5.27
CA THR A 10 -11.09 -7.15 -6.03
C THR A 10 -11.51 -6.27 -7.20
N THR A 11 -11.17 -4.98 -7.16
CA THR A 11 -11.52 -4.04 -8.23
C THR A 11 -10.57 -4.07 -9.42
N GLY A 12 -9.43 -4.75 -9.29
CA GLY A 12 -8.31 -4.60 -10.23
C GLY A 12 -7.67 -3.22 -10.18
N ARG A 13 -7.93 -2.43 -9.13
CA ARG A 13 -7.28 -1.15 -8.88
C ARG A 13 -6.77 -1.07 -7.44
N VAL A 14 -5.57 -0.55 -7.28
CA VAL A 14 -4.98 -0.25 -5.97
C VAL A 14 -4.76 1.24 -5.84
N THR A 15 -5.17 1.80 -4.71
CA THR A 15 -4.86 3.17 -4.29
C THR A 15 -3.66 3.16 -3.36
N ILE A 16 -2.68 3.98 -3.69
CA ILE A 16 -1.44 4.21 -2.95
C ILE A 16 -1.57 5.61 -2.36
N SER A 17 -1.77 5.70 -1.05
CA SER A 17 -2.14 6.97 -0.42
C SER A 17 -1.75 7.01 1.06
N ASP A 18 -1.59 8.23 1.56
CA ASP A 18 -1.70 8.52 2.98
C ASP A 18 -3.15 8.27 3.45
N PRO A 19 -3.36 7.53 4.57
CA PRO A 19 -4.68 7.30 5.13
C PRO A 19 -5.46 8.56 5.54
N CYS A 20 -4.80 9.71 5.71
CA CYS A 20 -5.45 10.97 6.06
C CYS A 20 -6.11 11.68 4.85
N TYR A 21 -5.83 11.23 3.62
CA TYR A 21 -6.31 11.88 2.41
C TYR A 21 -7.69 11.41 1.96
N GLU A 22 -8.43 12.34 1.36
CA GLU A 22 -9.64 12.01 0.61
C GLU A 22 -9.30 11.38 -0.76
N PRO A 23 -10.19 10.55 -1.31
CA PRO A 23 -10.06 10.01 -2.65
C PRO A 23 -9.90 11.07 -3.74
N GLY A 24 -9.06 10.78 -4.72
CA GLY A 24 -8.85 11.66 -5.88
C GLY A 24 -7.92 12.85 -5.63
N ILE A 25 -7.26 12.91 -4.47
CA ILE A 25 -6.20 13.89 -4.24
C ILE A 25 -5.06 13.69 -5.24
N TRP A 26 -4.53 14.80 -5.76
CA TRP A 26 -3.56 14.78 -6.86
C TRP A 26 -2.22 14.13 -6.49
N CYS A 27 -1.92 14.02 -5.19
CA CYS A 27 -0.68 13.49 -4.65
C CYS A 27 -0.75 12.01 -4.23
N ALA A 28 -1.91 11.37 -4.40
CA ALA A 28 -2.08 9.92 -4.29
C ALA A 28 -2.03 9.28 -5.69
N LYS A 29 -1.95 7.94 -5.74
CA LYS A 29 -1.91 7.21 -7.01
C LYS A 29 -2.90 6.06 -7.02
N SER A 30 -3.72 5.97 -8.06
CA SER A 30 -4.56 4.80 -8.32
C SER A 30 -4.11 4.18 -9.62
N ILE A 31 -3.77 2.88 -9.58
CA ILE A 31 -3.24 2.14 -10.73
C ILE A 31 -4.02 0.85 -10.94
N SER A 32 -4.11 0.41 -12.20
CA SER A 32 -4.66 -0.90 -12.55
C SER A 32 -3.68 -2.00 -12.18
N VAL A 33 -4.17 -3.06 -11.55
CA VAL A 33 -3.40 -4.24 -11.14
C VAL A 33 -4.20 -5.50 -11.44
N MET A 34 -3.54 -6.65 -11.51
CA MET A 34 -4.21 -7.94 -11.61
C MET A 34 -5.15 -8.15 -10.41
N PRO A 35 -6.46 -8.39 -10.59
CA PRO A 35 -7.34 -8.67 -9.46
C PRO A 35 -6.95 -9.96 -8.75
N GLY A 36 -7.03 -9.98 -7.42
CA GLY A 36 -6.81 -11.19 -6.63
C GLY A 36 -6.14 -10.94 -5.29
N SER A 37 -5.55 -12.01 -4.77
CA SER A 37 -4.92 -12.06 -3.46
C SER A 37 -3.46 -11.58 -3.53
N TYR A 38 -3.06 -10.66 -2.64
CA TYR A 38 -1.72 -10.09 -2.59
C TYR A 38 -1.04 -10.31 -1.25
N LEU A 39 0.14 -10.91 -1.29
CA LEU A 39 1.04 -11.08 -0.14
C LEU A 39 1.65 -9.72 0.23
N CYS A 40 1.61 -9.36 1.51
CA CYS A 40 2.07 -8.08 2.03
C CYS A 40 3.40 -8.25 2.76
N PHE A 41 4.37 -7.39 2.45
CA PHE A 41 5.71 -7.43 3.00
C PHE A 41 6.17 -6.05 3.46
N ALA A 42 6.94 -6.00 4.54
CA ALA A 42 7.60 -4.79 5.02
C ALA A 42 9.11 -5.02 5.18
N GLU A 43 9.91 -4.02 4.90
CA GLU A 43 11.33 -3.99 5.20
C GLU A 43 11.61 -2.96 6.29
N GLU A 44 12.35 -3.38 7.31
CA GLU A 44 12.77 -2.52 8.41
C GLU A 44 14.29 -2.35 8.37
N ARG A 45 14.74 -1.12 8.57
CA ARG A 45 16.15 -0.78 8.80
C ARG A 45 16.27 0.14 10.00
N ASN A 46 17.08 -0.26 10.97
CA ASN A 46 17.34 0.53 12.19
C ASN A 46 16.06 0.92 12.96
N GLY A 47 15.09 -0.01 13.08
CA GLY A 47 13.85 0.24 13.83
C GLY A 47 12.80 1.08 13.10
N ARG A 48 12.99 1.32 11.79
CA ARG A 48 12.09 2.13 10.95
C ARG A 48 11.74 1.36 9.68
N ILE A 49 10.50 1.48 9.23
CA ILE A 49 10.09 0.94 7.93
C ILE A 49 10.84 1.70 6.82
N GLU A 50 11.57 0.95 5.99
CA GLU A 50 12.30 1.45 4.83
C GLU A 50 11.46 1.30 3.55
N SER A 51 10.65 0.25 3.48
CA SER A 51 9.74 0.01 2.35
C SER A 51 8.60 -0.94 2.71
N ILE A 52 7.52 -0.87 1.93
CA ILE A 52 6.45 -1.87 1.91
C ILE A 52 6.20 -2.34 0.48
N GLN A 53 5.77 -3.60 0.36
CA GLN A 53 5.54 -4.24 -0.92
C GLN A 53 4.31 -5.16 -0.87
N ILE A 54 3.55 -5.19 -1.97
CA ILE A 54 2.54 -6.21 -2.23
C ILE A 54 2.91 -7.02 -3.48
N ARG A 55 2.66 -8.32 -3.45
CA ARG A 55 2.87 -9.22 -4.61
C ARG A 55 1.66 -10.12 -4.81
N HIS A 56 1.18 -10.22 -6.04
CA HIS A 56 0.09 -11.11 -6.41
C HIS A 56 0.49 -12.56 -6.08
N ALA A 57 -0.38 -13.31 -5.41
CA ALA A 57 -0.08 -14.65 -4.91
C ALA A 57 0.27 -15.65 -6.02
N GLY A 58 -0.20 -15.42 -7.25
CA GLY A 58 0.15 -16.22 -8.43
C GLY A 58 1.44 -15.81 -9.16
N HIS A 59 2.06 -14.68 -8.77
CA HIS A 59 3.20 -14.07 -9.47
C HIS A 59 4.24 -13.51 -8.48
N THR A 60 4.56 -14.29 -7.45
CA THR A 60 5.41 -13.86 -6.31
C THR A 60 6.86 -13.57 -6.69
N GLU A 61 7.31 -14.09 -7.82
CA GLU A 61 8.64 -13.95 -8.41
C GLU A 61 8.86 -12.62 -9.14
N ILE A 62 7.80 -11.86 -9.41
CA ILE A 62 7.88 -10.60 -10.15
C ILE A 62 8.25 -9.46 -9.19
N GLU A 63 9.49 -8.98 -9.31
CA GLU A 63 10.01 -7.87 -8.51
C GLU A 63 9.60 -6.50 -9.08
N PRO A 64 9.15 -5.55 -8.23
CA PRO A 64 8.93 -4.17 -8.62
C PRO A 64 10.25 -3.48 -8.96
N ALA A 65 10.40 -3.08 -10.22
CA ALA A 65 11.61 -2.44 -10.72
C ALA A 65 11.33 -1.15 -11.51
N THR A 66 10.12 -0.98 -12.03
CA THR A 66 9.75 0.18 -12.85
C THR A 66 9.19 1.27 -11.96
N SER A 67 9.88 2.41 -11.85
CA SER A 67 9.35 3.57 -11.14
C SER A 67 8.17 4.18 -11.90
N ILE A 68 7.09 4.45 -11.19
CA ILE A 68 5.89 5.08 -11.75
C ILE A 68 5.62 6.47 -11.16
N GLY A 69 6.61 7.05 -10.48
CA GLY A 69 6.52 8.33 -9.78
C GLY A 69 6.40 8.17 -8.26
N ALA A 70 6.03 9.26 -7.58
CA ALA A 70 5.99 9.34 -6.13
C ALA A 70 4.60 9.74 -5.62
N VAL A 71 4.32 9.42 -4.35
CA VAL A 71 3.12 9.85 -3.61
C VAL A 71 3.52 10.72 -2.41
N ALA A 72 2.64 11.66 -2.03
CA ALA A 72 2.84 12.46 -0.81
C ALA A 72 2.38 11.72 0.44
N VAL A 73 3.01 12.05 1.56
CA VAL A 73 2.67 11.60 2.91
C VAL A 73 2.73 12.81 3.83
N ASP A 74 1.66 13.04 4.58
CA ASP A 74 1.48 14.18 5.51
C ASP A 74 1.08 13.74 6.94
N SER A 75 0.84 12.45 7.16
CA SER A 75 0.59 11.87 8.49
C SER A 75 1.70 10.92 8.96
N GLY A 76 2.80 10.84 8.22
CA GLY A 76 3.85 9.83 8.41
C GLY A 76 3.40 8.39 8.13
N GLN A 77 2.29 8.19 7.42
CA GLN A 77 1.71 6.89 7.09
C GLN A 77 1.43 6.78 5.59
N CYS A 78 1.59 5.59 5.02
CA CYS A 78 1.19 5.33 3.62
C CYS A 78 0.85 3.86 3.43
N GLY A 79 0.01 3.54 2.44
CA GLY A 79 -0.39 2.18 2.21
C GLY A 79 -0.99 1.91 0.84
N PHE A 80 -1.31 0.64 0.62
CA PHE A 80 -1.98 0.10 -0.54
C PHE A 80 -3.40 -0.33 -0.16
N PHE A 81 -4.40 0.15 -0.89
CA PHE A 81 -5.81 -0.11 -0.57
C PHE A 81 -6.57 -0.56 -1.81
N ASP A 82 -7.41 -1.58 -1.70
CA ASP A 82 -8.46 -1.82 -2.69
C ASP A 82 -9.27 -0.54 -2.84
N GLU A 83 -9.41 -0.06 -4.07
CA GLU A 83 -9.90 1.29 -4.29
C GLU A 83 -11.38 1.47 -3.88
N ALA A 84 -12.23 0.48 -4.11
CA ALA A 84 -13.63 0.57 -3.69
C ALA A 84 -13.73 0.57 -2.16
N PHE A 85 -12.88 -0.20 -1.49
CA PHE A 85 -12.75 -0.16 -0.04
C PHE A 85 -12.28 1.22 0.45
N TYR A 86 -11.23 1.78 -0.16
CA TYR A 86 -10.72 3.10 0.20
C TYR A 86 -11.79 4.18 0.05
N ASN A 87 -12.40 4.27 -1.13
CA ASN A 87 -13.40 5.30 -1.45
C ASN A 87 -14.61 5.27 -0.51
N LYS A 88 -14.97 4.08 0.00
CA LYS A 88 -16.11 3.91 0.89
C LYS A 88 -15.79 4.22 2.36
N ASN A 89 -14.58 3.89 2.82
CA ASN A 89 -14.28 3.86 4.25
C ASN A 89 -13.33 4.98 4.72
N GLN A 90 -12.70 5.70 3.80
CA GLN A 90 -11.74 6.77 4.11
C GLN A 90 -12.21 7.75 5.19
N GLY A 91 -11.25 8.32 5.90
CA GLY A 91 -11.47 9.31 6.96
C GLY A 91 -11.71 8.71 8.35
N GLY A 92 -12.21 9.57 9.23
CA GLY A 92 -12.42 9.29 10.65
C GLY A 92 -11.33 9.87 11.55
N GLU A 93 -11.38 9.50 12.83
CA GLU A 93 -10.57 10.09 13.89
C GLU A 93 -9.55 9.08 14.42
N PHE A 94 -8.37 9.58 14.81
CA PHE A 94 -7.23 8.74 15.21
C PHE A 94 -7.53 7.84 16.43
N ASP A 95 -8.42 8.26 17.33
CA ASP A 95 -8.82 7.54 18.54
C ASP A 95 -10.01 6.59 18.31
N ASN A 96 -10.64 6.66 17.14
CA ASN A 96 -11.75 5.79 16.77
C ASN A 96 -11.25 4.57 15.98
N LEU A 97 -10.98 3.48 16.69
CA LEU A 97 -10.54 2.19 16.13
C LEU A 97 -11.54 1.53 15.17
N ASN A 98 -12.77 2.04 15.06
CA ASN A 98 -13.73 1.56 14.06
C ASN A 98 -13.64 2.32 12.74
N SER A 99 -12.97 3.48 12.73
CA SER A 99 -12.74 4.28 11.53
C SER A 99 -11.51 3.82 10.76
N PHE A 100 -11.47 4.10 9.45
CA PHE A 100 -10.32 3.75 8.61
C PHE A 100 -9.04 4.41 9.11
N TYR A 101 -9.09 5.72 9.39
CA TYR A 101 -7.92 6.45 9.87
C TYR A 101 -7.46 5.97 11.26
N GLY A 102 -8.37 5.77 12.21
CA GLY A 102 -8.00 5.25 13.53
C GLY A 102 -7.40 3.82 13.49
N LYS A 103 -7.89 2.94 12.60
CA LYS A 103 -7.27 1.63 12.36
C LYS A 103 -5.85 1.77 11.79
N ALA A 104 -5.67 2.65 10.80
CA ALA A 104 -4.36 2.92 10.23
C ALA A 104 -3.39 3.40 11.31
N CYS A 105 -3.76 4.42 12.09
CA CYS A 105 -2.94 4.92 13.19
C CYS A 105 -2.59 3.83 14.20
N HIS A 106 -3.55 3.00 14.61
CA HIS A 106 -3.30 1.91 15.55
C HIS A 106 -2.27 0.90 15.01
N ILE A 107 -2.33 0.59 13.72
CA ILE A 107 -1.39 -0.32 13.06
C ILE A 107 0.00 0.33 12.93
N THR A 108 0.08 1.58 12.48
CA THR A 108 1.38 2.23 12.23
C THR A 108 2.10 2.64 13.51
N LEU A 109 1.38 2.72 14.63
CA LEU A 109 1.94 2.95 15.97
C LEU A 109 2.24 1.65 16.73
N SER A 110 1.97 0.47 16.16
CA SER A 110 2.34 -0.80 16.77
C SER A 110 3.85 -1.04 16.67
N ASP A 111 4.35 -2.05 17.39
CA ASP A 111 5.76 -2.47 17.29
C ASP A 111 6.14 -2.89 15.86
N GLU A 112 5.20 -3.49 15.11
CA GLU A 112 5.39 -3.82 13.69
C GLU A 112 5.43 -2.60 12.77
N GLN A 113 4.82 -1.47 13.17
CA GLN A 113 4.69 -0.24 12.37
C GLN A 113 4.03 -0.43 10.99
N ALA A 114 3.48 -1.61 10.70
CA ALA A 114 2.88 -1.98 9.43
C ALA A 114 1.90 -3.15 9.62
N GLY A 115 0.85 -3.20 8.80
CA GLY A 115 -0.17 -4.23 8.93
C GLY A 115 -1.40 -4.05 8.06
N ILE A 116 -2.35 -4.97 8.21
CA ILE A 116 -3.52 -5.12 7.33
C ILE A 116 -4.74 -4.42 7.90
N ILE A 117 -5.46 -3.69 7.04
CA ILE A 117 -6.77 -3.11 7.33
C ILE A 117 -7.84 -3.96 6.64
N ASP A 118 -8.67 -4.63 7.42
CA ASP A 118 -9.88 -5.34 7.00
C ASP A 118 -9.70 -6.32 5.80
N GLY A 119 -8.49 -6.86 5.60
CA GLY A 119 -8.15 -7.71 4.45
C GLY A 119 -8.19 -6.99 3.09
N LYS A 120 -8.30 -5.65 3.10
CA LYS A 120 -8.47 -4.80 1.90
C LYS A 120 -7.44 -3.68 1.82
N GLY A 121 -6.66 -3.46 2.86
CA GLY A 121 -5.59 -2.48 2.92
C GLY A 121 -4.33 -3.03 3.57
N PHE A 122 -3.18 -2.52 3.17
CA PHE A 122 -1.90 -2.75 3.83
C PHE A 122 -1.23 -1.39 4.03
N VAL A 123 -0.98 -1.01 5.28
CA VAL A 123 -0.47 0.32 5.65
C VAL A 123 0.81 0.17 6.48
N SER A 124 1.69 1.17 6.40
CA SER A 124 2.82 1.32 7.30
C SER A 124 3.06 2.76 7.68
N SER A 125 3.80 2.95 8.78
CA SER A 125 4.57 4.17 8.97
C SER A 125 5.57 4.31 7.82
N SER A 126 5.87 5.55 7.41
CA SER A 126 6.96 5.82 6.49
C SER A 126 8.33 5.68 7.14
N GLY A 127 8.41 5.56 8.47
CA GLY A 127 9.67 5.53 9.20
C GLY A 127 10.44 6.87 9.21
N TRP A 128 10.21 7.77 8.27
CA TRP A 128 10.92 9.06 8.11
C TRP A 128 10.03 10.29 8.30
N GLY A 129 8.71 10.10 8.36
CA GLY A 129 7.72 11.16 8.52
C GLY A 129 7.09 11.58 7.19
N ASP A 130 6.86 12.87 7.04
CA ASP A 130 6.19 13.44 5.88
C ASP A 130 7.17 13.61 4.72
N GLY A 131 6.69 13.46 3.49
CA GLY A 131 7.56 13.52 2.31
C GLY A 131 6.93 13.02 1.02
N MET A 132 7.77 12.88 0.00
CA MET A 132 7.41 12.33 -1.31
C MET A 132 8.16 11.02 -1.52
N TYR A 133 7.43 9.92 -1.67
CA TYR A 133 8.01 8.58 -1.65
C TYR A 133 7.77 7.82 -2.96
N GLN A 134 8.82 7.17 -3.45
CA GLN A 134 8.83 6.55 -4.76
C GLN A 134 8.05 5.25 -4.79
N VAL A 135 7.29 5.07 -5.86
CA VAL A 135 6.51 3.87 -6.15
C VAL A 135 7.12 3.13 -7.32
N PHE A 136 7.30 1.81 -7.14
CA PHE A 136 7.77 0.89 -8.15
C PHE A 136 6.71 -0.18 -8.44
N VAL A 137 6.66 -0.67 -9.67
CA VAL A 137 5.78 -1.76 -10.10
C VAL A 137 6.55 -2.86 -10.80
N GLY A 138 6.01 -4.07 -10.71
CA GLY A 138 6.44 -5.24 -11.47
C GLY A 138 5.28 -5.75 -12.33
N GLU A 139 5.57 -5.99 -13.60
CA GLU A 139 4.60 -6.37 -14.62
C GLU A 139 4.82 -7.82 -15.04
N CYS A 140 3.72 -8.54 -15.25
CA CYS A 140 3.72 -9.92 -15.69
C CYS A 140 3.22 -9.99 -17.13
N ASN A 141 4.00 -10.66 -18.00
CA ASN A 141 3.75 -10.74 -19.43
C ASN A 141 3.38 -12.18 -19.80
N PHE A 142 2.14 -12.60 -19.52
CA PHE A 142 1.65 -13.90 -20.01
C PHE A 142 0.34 -13.72 -20.77
N LEU A 143 0.41 -14.06 -22.07
CA LEU A 143 -0.66 -14.23 -23.06
C LEU A 143 -1.18 -12.93 -23.70
N GLU A 144 -0.60 -12.58 -24.86
CA GLU A 144 -1.10 -11.80 -26.04
C GLU A 144 -1.98 -10.54 -25.85
N HIS A 145 -2.39 -10.17 -24.63
CA HIS A 145 -3.24 -9.04 -24.30
C HIS A 145 -2.83 -8.44 -22.95
N GLU A 146 -2.08 -7.35 -23.05
CA GLU A 146 -1.75 -6.33 -22.05
C GLU A 146 -0.91 -6.76 -20.83
N ASP A 147 0.18 -6.02 -20.61
CA ASP A 147 1.01 -6.12 -19.41
C ASP A 147 0.16 -5.81 -18.16
N GLN A 148 0.13 -6.73 -17.18
CA GLN A 148 -0.59 -6.51 -15.92
C GLN A 148 0.38 -6.33 -14.76
N ILE A 149 0.18 -5.27 -13.98
CA ILE A 149 0.92 -5.03 -12.75
C ILE A 149 0.53 -6.09 -11.71
N THR A 150 1.51 -6.85 -11.25
CA THR A 150 1.36 -7.94 -10.28
C THR A 150 2.12 -7.70 -8.98
N SER A 151 3.00 -6.70 -8.93
CA SER A 151 3.64 -6.28 -7.70
C SER A 151 3.81 -4.78 -7.62
N VAL A 152 3.75 -4.23 -6.41
CA VAL A 152 3.86 -2.79 -6.13
C VAL A 152 4.72 -2.61 -4.89
N MET A 153 5.66 -1.67 -4.92
CA MET A 153 6.53 -1.33 -3.80
C MET A 153 6.55 0.18 -3.59
N LEU A 154 6.54 0.58 -2.32
CA LEU A 154 6.72 1.95 -1.87
C LEU A 154 8.00 2.02 -1.04
N VAL A 155 8.88 2.97 -1.37
CA VAL A 155 10.19 3.15 -0.72
C VAL A 155 10.25 4.51 -0.02
N PHE A 156 10.63 4.52 1.26
CA PHE A 156 10.59 5.70 2.11
C PHE A 156 11.93 6.47 2.25
N LEU A 157 12.89 6.22 1.35
CA LEU A 157 14.26 6.77 1.37
C LEU A 157 14.39 8.13 0.69
#